data_AF-A0A636F0V7-F1
#
_entry.id   AF-A0A636F0V7-F1
#
_cell.length_a   1.000
_cell.length_b   1.000
_cell.length_c   1.000
_cell.angle_alpha   90.00
_cell.angle_beta   90.00
_cell.angle_gamma   90.00
#
_symmetry.space_group_name_H-M   'P 1'
#
loop_
_entity.id
_entity.type
_entity.pdbx_description
1 polymer ?
#
loop_
_entity_poly.entity_id
_entity_poly.type
_entity_poly.pdbx_seq_one_letter_code
_entity_poly.pdbx_strand_id
1 'polypeptide(L)'
;MILAEVTTRHIAKFLESWITEGKNTMAGAMRSVLSDMFREAIVEGHIVKNPVEATRIPEIKVARERLQLETYNATRAAAEHMPAWFPLAMDLALVTGQRREDIVNMKFSDVFDNRLYVTQIKTGMKIAIPLSLTLEAPGLRLGTVIDRCRLVSRTDFMISAGIRKNSPTGNIHPDGLTKTFVKARKASG
;
A
#
# COMPACT_ATOMS: atom_id res chain seq x y z
N MET A 1 20.51 -2.14 37.16
CA MET A 1 19.66 -1.41 36.20
C MET A 1 19.35 -2.36 35.06
N ILE A 2 18.07 -2.66 34.81
CA ILE A 2 17.62 -3.80 33.96
C ILE A 2 18.21 -3.75 32.54
N LEU A 3 18.37 -2.57 31.94
CA LEU A 3 18.93 -2.43 30.59
C LEU A 3 20.36 -2.96 30.45
N ALA A 4 21.18 -2.83 31.50
CA ALA A 4 22.57 -3.32 31.49
C ALA A 4 22.65 -4.86 31.56
N GLU A 5 21.57 -5.53 31.96
CA GLU A 5 21.49 -7.00 32.05
C GLU A 5 21.06 -7.63 30.72
N VAL A 6 20.63 -6.83 29.74
CA VAL A 6 20.24 -7.33 28.42
C VAL A 6 21.49 -7.64 27.59
N THR A 7 21.71 -8.93 27.35
CA THR A 7 22.84 -9.42 26.56
C THR A 7 22.48 -9.62 25.09
N THR A 8 23.49 -9.69 24.22
CA THR A 8 23.32 -10.10 22.81
C THR A 8 22.59 -11.43 22.67
N ARG A 9 22.77 -12.38 23.62
CA ARG A 9 22.06 -13.67 23.63
C ARG A 9 20.55 -13.50 23.83
N HIS A 10 20.13 -12.58 24.70
CA HIS A 10 18.69 -12.30 24.90
C HIS A 10 18.07 -11.79 23.61
N ILE A 11 18.75 -10.87 22.92
CA ILE A 11 18.28 -10.29 21.66
C ILE A 11 18.25 -11.33 20.55
N ALA A 12 19.31 -12.12 20.40
CA ALA A 12 19.36 -13.20 19.41
C ALA A 12 18.20 -14.19 19.62
N LYS A 13 17.96 -14.64 20.87
CA LYS A 13 16.86 -15.57 21.19
C LYS A 13 15.48 -14.96 20.90
N PHE A 14 15.31 -13.68 21.19
CA PHE A 14 14.08 -12.96 20.87
C PHE A 14 13.82 -12.92 19.36
N LEU A 15 14.83 -12.54 18.57
CA LEU A 15 14.73 -12.48 17.11
C LEU A 15 14.52 -13.86 16.47
N GLU A 16 15.12 -14.91 17.03
CA GLU A 16 15.02 -16.31 16.55
C GLU A 16 13.57 -16.81 16.51
N SER A 17 12.70 -16.32 17.40
CA SER A 17 11.28 -16.68 17.40
C SER A 17 10.59 -16.36 16.08
N TRP A 18 10.92 -15.24 15.43
CA TRP A 18 10.38 -14.90 14.12
C TRP A 18 11.13 -15.57 12.97
N ILE A 19 12.44 -15.79 13.13
CA ILE A 19 13.27 -16.41 12.08
C ILE A 19 12.84 -17.86 11.87
N THR A 20 12.62 -18.61 12.95
CA THR A 20 12.16 -20.01 12.90
C THR A 20 10.76 -20.15 12.30
N GLU A 21 9.90 -19.13 12.46
CA GLU A 21 8.60 -19.04 11.80
C GLU A 21 8.65 -18.50 10.35
N GLY A 22 9.85 -18.23 9.81
CA GLY A 22 10.04 -17.67 8.47
C GLY A 22 9.66 -16.20 8.33
N LYS A 23 9.42 -15.49 9.44
CA LYS A 23 9.02 -14.07 9.51
C LYS A 23 10.25 -13.15 9.54
N ASN A 24 11.20 -13.34 8.62
CA ASN A 24 12.49 -12.63 8.62
C ASN A 24 12.35 -11.10 8.54
N THR A 25 11.34 -10.58 7.81
CA THR A 25 11.06 -9.13 7.77
C THR A 25 10.68 -8.60 9.15
N MET A 26 9.90 -9.35 9.92
CA MET A 26 9.51 -8.96 11.28
C MET A 26 10.74 -8.98 12.21
N ALA A 27 11.57 -10.03 12.12
CA ALA A 27 12.82 -10.11 12.86
C ALA A 27 13.74 -8.90 12.55
N GLY A 28 13.90 -8.55 11.27
CA GLY A 28 14.69 -7.40 10.85
C GLY A 28 14.14 -6.08 11.40
N ALA A 29 12.82 -5.87 11.33
CA ALA A 29 12.16 -4.69 11.86
C ALA A 29 12.33 -4.56 13.38
N MET A 30 12.13 -5.65 14.14
CA MET A 30 12.32 -5.66 15.59
C MET A 30 13.77 -5.42 15.97
N ARG A 31 14.73 -6.00 15.24
CA ARG A 31 16.16 -5.71 15.44
C ARG A 31 16.45 -4.23 15.24
N SER A 32 15.87 -3.61 14.21
CA SER A 32 16.04 -2.17 13.94
C SER A 32 15.50 -1.32 15.08
N VAL A 33 14.28 -1.62 15.57
CA VAL A 33 13.67 -0.90 16.69
C VAL A 33 14.50 -1.04 17.96
N LEU A 34 14.90 -2.27 18.32
CA LEU A 34 15.75 -2.51 19.48
C LEU A 34 17.09 -1.78 19.34
N SER A 35 17.71 -1.80 18.16
CA SER A 35 18.97 -1.09 17.94
C SER A 35 18.84 0.40 18.20
N ASP A 36 17.70 1.00 17.87
CA ASP A 36 17.43 2.43 18.08
C ASP A 36 17.15 2.72 19.56
N MET A 37 16.31 1.91 20.23
CA MET A 37 16.06 2.03 21.67
C MET A 37 17.34 1.95 22.50
N PHE A 38 18.22 0.98 22.20
CA PHE A 38 19.49 0.83 22.90
C PHE A 38 20.50 1.92 22.53
N ARG A 39 20.34 2.59 21.38
CA ARG A 39 21.13 3.79 21.04
C ARG A 39 20.71 4.97 21.91
N GLU A 40 19.41 5.22 22.08
CA GLU A 40 18.92 6.28 22.98
C GLU A 40 19.33 6.03 24.43
N ALA A 41 19.31 4.77 24.89
CA ALA A 41 19.81 4.42 26.22
C ALA A 41 21.31 4.73 26.42
N ILE A 42 22.12 4.70 25.37
CA ILE A 42 23.53 5.13 25.42
C ILE A 42 23.61 6.66 25.51
N VAL A 43 22.80 7.38 24.73
CA VAL A 43 22.75 8.86 24.74
C VAL A 43 22.40 9.38 26.13
N GLU A 44 21.46 8.74 26.82
CA GLU A 44 21.09 9.09 28.20
C GLU A 44 22.06 8.56 29.27
N GLY A 45 23.11 7.81 28.88
CA GLY A 45 24.14 7.31 29.79
C GLY A 45 23.72 6.12 30.64
N HIS A 46 22.61 5.44 30.33
CA HIS A 46 22.18 4.24 31.05
C HIS A 46 23.12 3.06 30.78
N ILE A 47 23.62 2.93 29.56
CA ILE A 47 24.53 1.85 29.14
C ILE A 47 25.65 2.40 28.25
N VAL A 48 26.71 1.61 28.07
CA VAL A 48 27.90 2.02 27.28
C VAL A 48 28.01 1.33 25.92
N LYS A 49 27.27 0.24 25.69
CA LYS A 49 27.38 -0.57 24.47
C LYS A 49 26.01 -1.08 24.06
N ASN A 50 25.74 -1.06 22.75
CA ASN A 50 24.50 -1.56 22.21
C ASN A 50 24.57 -3.10 22.05
N PRO A 51 23.80 -3.89 22.82
CA PRO A 51 23.83 -5.35 22.74
C PRO A 51 23.29 -5.91 21.41
N VAL A 52 22.59 -5.09 20.61
CA VAL A 52 21.99 -5.48 19.32
C VAL A 52 23.02 -5.60 18.21
N GLU A 53 24.10 -4.80 18.25
CA GLU A 53 25.05 -4.66 17.14
C GLU A 53 25.64 -6.00 16.68
N ALA A 54 26.00 -6.86 17.64
CA ALA A 54 26.59 -8.17 17.38
C ALA A 54 25.58 -9.24 16.89
N THR A 55 24.29 -8.93 16.85
CA THR A 55 23.28 -9.87 16.33
C THR A 55 23.27 -9.89 14.80
N ARG A 56 23.01 -11.08 14.23
CA ARG A 56 22.91 -11.26 12.77
C ARG A 56 21.72 -10.49 12.22
N ILE A 57 21.92 -9.89 11.04
CA ILE A 57 20.84 -9.27 10.29
C ILE A 57 20.09 -10.39 9.54
N PRO A 58 18.77 -10.53 9.72
CA PRO A 58 17.99 -11.53 8.99
C PRO A 58 18.03 -11.27 7.47
N GLU A 59 18.28 -12.31 6.68
CA GLU A 59 18.18 -12.22 5.23
C GLU A 59 16.71 -12.15 4.80
N ILE A 60 16.33 -11.09 4.09
CA ILE A 60 14.95 -10.85 3.65
C ILE A 60 14.87 -11.06 2.14
N LYS A 61 14.18 -12.13 1.73
CA LYS A 61 13.84 -12.38 0.32
C LYS A 61 12.40 -11.96 0.04
N VAL A 62 12.18 -11.19 -1.02
CA VAL A 62 10.84 -10.71 -1.38
C VAL A 62 10.02 -11.85 -1.99
N ALA A 63 9.03 -12.35 -1.25
CA ALA A 63 8.15 -13.45 -1.68
C ALA A 63 7.01 -13.01 -2.62
N ARG A 64 6.71 -11.71 -2.70
CA ARG A 64 5.60 -11.20 -3.51
C ARG A 64 5.97 -11.19 -4.99
N GLU A 65 5.27 -11.99 -5.79
CA GLU A 65 5.41 -12.05 -7.24
C GLU A 65 4.91 -10.77 -7.95
N ARG A 66 5.45 -10.53 -9.14
CA ARG A 66 4.94 -9.49 -10.06
C ARG A 66 3.65 -9.97 -10.73
N LEU A 67 2.73 -9.04 -10.98
CA LEU A 67 1.49 -9.33 -11.69
C LEU A 67 1.73 -9.18 -13.20
N GLN A 68 1.53 -10.26 -13.95
CA GLN A 68 1.61 -10.25 -15.41
C GLN A 68 0.34 -9.65 -16.02
N LEU A 69 0.47 -9.09 -17.23
CA LEU A 69 -0.65 -8.43 -17.91
C LEU A 69 -1.82 -9.39 -18.19
N GLU A 70 -1.53 -10.63 -18.58
CA GLU A 70 -2.56 -11.66 -18.82
C GLU A 70 -3.37 -11.96 -17.54
N THR A 71 -2.68 -12.15 -16.41
CA THR A 71 -3.32 -12.35 -15.11
C THR A 71 -4.11 -11.12 -14.67
N TYR A 72 -3.59 -9.91 -14.93
CA TYR A 72 -4.32 -8.67 -14.68
C TYR A 72 -5.61 -8.62 -15.49
N ASN A 73 -5.55 -8.90 -16.80
CA ASN A 73 -6.72 -8.86 -17.68
C ASN A 73 -7.80 -9.87 -17.24
N ALA A 74 -7.41 -11.09 -16.88
CA ALA A 74 -8.33 -12.09 -16.33
C ALA A 74 -8.96 -11.63 -15.00
N THR A 75 -8.16 -11.06 -14.10
CA THR A 75 -8.65 -10.49 -12.82
C THR A 75 -9.61 -9.32 -13.07
N ARG A 76 -9.30 -8.47 -14.04
CA ARG A 76 -10.09 -7.30 -14.42
C ARG A 76 -11.42 -7.68 -15.07
N ALA A 77 -11.46 -8.77 -15.84
CA ALA A 77 -12.70 -9.33 -16.38
C ALA A 77 -13.58 -9.88 -15.25
N ALA A 78 -13.02 -10.64 -14.31
CA ALA A 78 -13.76 -11.12 -13.14
C ALA A 78 -14.30 -9.97 -12.25
N ALA A 79 -13.61 -8.83 -12.24
CA ALA A 79 -14.03 -7.64 -11.51
C ALA A 79 -15.35 -7.04 -12.04
N GLU A 80 -15.76 -7.29 -13.30
CA GLU A 80 -17.03 -6.79 -13.86
C GLU A 80 -18.26 -7.28 -13.09
N HIS A 81 -18.13 -8.42 -12.40
CA HIS A 81 -19.19 -8.97 -11.53
C HIS A 81 -19.12 -8.47 -10.07
N MET A 82 -18.25 -7.49 -9.79
CA MET A 82 -18.09 -6.86 -8.47
C MET A 82 -18.79 -5.50 -8.44
N PRO A 83 -18.83 -4.79 -7.30
CA PRO A 83 -19.42 -3.45 -7.26
C PRO A 83 -18.83 -2.54 -8.34
N ALA A 84 -19.67 -1.76 -9.03
CA ALA A 84 -19.31 -1.00 -10.23
C ALA A 84 -18.09 -0.07 -10.08
N TRP A 85 -17.81 0.39 -8.86
CA TRP A 85 -16.63 1.23 -8.57
C TRP A 85 -15.30 0.45 -8.65
N PHE A 86 -15.31 -0.88 -8.47
CA PHE A 86 -14.09 -1.68 -8.31
C PHE A 86 -13.33 -1.91 -9.63
N PRO A 87 -13.98 -2.30 -10.75
CA PRO A 87 -13.38 -2.27 -12.08
C PRO A 87 -12.68 -0.94 -12.40
N LEU A 88 -13.35 0.17 -12.09
CA LEU A 88 -12.83 1.52 -12.32
C LEU A 88 -11.64 1.84 -11.42
N ALA A 89 -11.62 1.34 -10.19
CA ALA A 89 -10.48 1.48 -9.29
C ALA A 89 -9.24 0.73 -9.83
N MET A 90 -9.42 -0.43 -10.46
CA MET A 90 -8.33 -1.16 -11.12
C MET A 90 -7.79 -0.37 -12.32
N ASP A 91 -8.69 0.13 -13.18
CA ASP A 91 -8.29 0.91 -14.36
C ASP A 91 -7.56 2.20 -13.96
N LEU A 92 -8.09 2.91 -12.97
CA LEU A 92 -7.49 4.14 -12.44
C LEU A 92 -6.13 3.86 -11.80
N ALA A 93 -5.97 2.77 -11.06
CA ALA A 93 -4.69 2.36 -10.49
C ALA A 93 -3.66 2.01 -11.56
N LEU A 94 -4.06 1.27 -12.59
CA LEU A 94 -3.15 0.86 -13.67
C LEU A 94 -2.69 2.07 -14.49
N VAL A 95 -3.61 2.94 -14.92
CA VAL A 95 -3.29 4.09 -15.78
C VAL A 95 -2.52 5.19 -15.05
N THR A 96 -2.73 5.38 -13.75
CA THR A 96 -2.04 6.44 -12.98
C THR A 96 -0.78 5.98 -12.26
N GLY A 97 -0.63 4.67 -12.03
CA GLY A 97 0.47 4.10 -11.25
C GLY A 97 0.52 4.54 -9.78
N GLN A 98 -0.59 5.08 -9.23
CA GLN A 98 -0.61 5.59 -7.86
C GLN A 98 -0.85 4.48 -6.81
N ARG A 99 -0.45 4.76 -5.57
CA ARG A 99 -0.65 3.82 -4.46
C ARG A 99 -2.14 3.72 -4.14
N ARG A 100 -2.57 2.58 -3.63
CA ARG A 100 -3.99 2.33 -3.27
C ARG A 100 -4.59 3.40 -2.35
N GLU A 101 -3.79 3.94 -1.45
CA GLU A 101 -4.19 5.01 -0.52
C GLU A 101 -4.44 6.34 -1.23
N ASP A 102 -3.64 6.64 -2.25
CA ASP A 102 -3.84 7.82 -3.09
C ASP A 102 -5.11 7.62 -3.95
N ILE A 103 -5.28 6.44 -4.56
CA ILE A 103 -6.43 6.11 -5.43
C ILE A 103 -7.78 6.32 -4.73
N VAL A 104 -7.94 5.85 -3.49
CA VAL A 104 -9.23 6.01 -2.77
C VAL A 104 -9.50 7.45 -2.33
N ASN A 105 -8.49 8.32 -2.33
CA ASN A 105 -8.61 9.71 -1.91
C ASN A 105 -8.71 10.70 -3.09
N MET A 106 -8.56 10.24 -4.34
CA MET A 106 -8.71 11.09 -5.52
C MET A 106 -10.13 11.63 -5.63
N LYS A 107 -10.25 12.94 -5.80
CA LYS A 107 -11.52 13.64 -6.00
C LYS A 107 -11.64 14.19 -7.41
N PHE A 108 -12.88 14.38 -7.86
CA PHE A 108 -13.12 15.04 -9.14
C PHE A 108 -12.64 16.49 -9.17
N SER A 109 -12.57 17.15 -8.01
CA SER A 109 -12.01 18.50 -7.85
C SER A 109 -10.50 18.57 -8.07
N ASP A 110 -9.80 17.43 -8.01
CA ASP A 110 -8.35 17.37 -8.23
C ASP A 110 -7.99 17.42 -9.72
N VAL A 111 -9.01 17.47 -10.59
CA VAL A 111 -8.84 17.63 -12.03
C VAL A 111 -8.97 19.11 -12.39
N PHE A 112 -7.87 19.69 -12.90
CA PHE A 112 -7.81 21.06 -13.37
C PHE A 112 -6.87 21.15 -14.57
N ASP A 113 -7.17 22.01 -15.55
CA ASP A 113 -6.33 22.23 -16.74
C ASP A 113 -5.87 20.92 -17.43
N ASN A 114 -6.84 20.02 -17.71
CA ASN A 114 -6.62 18.71 -18.34
C ASN A 114 -5.56 17.83 -17.64
N ARG A 115 -5.39 18.00 -16.32
CA ARG A 115 -4.50 17.22 -15.48
C ARG A 115 -5.17 16.77 -14.20
N LEU A 116 -4.83 15.57 -13.74
CA LEU A 116 -5.14 15.07 -12.41
C LEU A 116 -3.98 15.40 -11.48
N TYR A 117 -4.22 16.24 -10.48
CA TYR A 117 -3.24 16.59 -9.46
C TYR A 117 -3.28 15.58 -8.31
N VAL A 118 -2.14 15.04 -7.92
CA VAL A 118 -2.03 14.06 -6.83
C VAL A 118 -0.93 14.51 -5.88
N THR A 119 -1.25 14.60 -4.59
CA THR A 119 -0.25 14.68 -3.52
C THR A 119 -0.16 13.31 -2.86
N GLN A 120 0.95 12.61 -3.07
CA GLN A 120 1.14 11.26 -2.57
C GLN A 120 1.21 11.27 -1.04
N ILE A 121 0.34 10.51 -0.38
CA ILE A 121 0.19 10.50 1.08
C ILE A 121 1.49 10.05 1.75
N LYS A 122 2.12 9.00 1.23
CA LYS A 122 3.32 8.41 1.84
C LYS A 122 4.55 9.31 1.83
N THR A 123 4.73 10.09 0.76
CA THR A 123 6.00 10.81 0.49
C THR A 123 5.84 12.33 0.43
N GLY A 124 4.62 12.84 0.34
CA GLY A 124 4.33 14.27 0.11
C GLY A 124 4.60 14.74 -1.31
N MET A 125 5.01 13.86 -2.23
CA MET A 125 5.33 14.22 -3.61
C MET A 125 4.09 14.70 -4.35
N LYS A 126 4.22 15.83 -5.07
CA LYS A 126 3.14 16.42 -5.87
C LYS A 126 3.39 16.16 -7.36
N ILE A 127 2.41 15.59 -8.02
CA ILE A 127 2.47 15.26 -9.45
C ILE A 127 1.19 15.72 -10.16
N ALA A 128 1.29 16.01 -11.45
CA ALA A 128 0.17 16.39 -12.29
C ALA A 128 0.13 15.50 -13.56
N ILE A 129 -0.81 14.56 -13.59
CA ILE A 129 -0.90 13.52 -14.62
C ILE A 129 -1.84 14.00 -15.73
N PRO A 130 -1.39 14.09 -17.01
CA PRO A 130 -2.24 14.57 -18.10
C PRO A 130 -3.37 13.59 -18.40
N LEU A 131 -4.59 14.10 -18.63
CA LEU A 131 -5.76 13.26 -18.96
C LEU A 131 -5.65 12.56 -20.34
N SER A 132 -4.70 12.99 -21.16
CA SER A 132 -4.34 12.34 -22.43
C SER A 132 -3.48 11.08 -22.24
N LEU A 133 -2.96 10.81 -21.03
CA LEU A 133 -2.18 9.62 -20.74
C LEU A 133 -2.95 8.37 -21.15
N THR A 134 -2.33 7.56 -22.01
CA THR A 134 -2.92 6.36 -22.58
C THR A 134 -1.96 5.19 -22.41
N LEU A 135 -2.45 4.09 -21.88
CA LEU A 135 -1.77 2.80 -21.89
C LEU A 135 -2.32 1.98 -23.05
N GLU A 136 -1.49 1.77 -24.08
CA GLU A 136 -1.88 1.10 -25.32
C GLU A 136 -2.28 -0.36 -25.10
N ALA A 137 -1.46 -1.11 -24.34
CA ALA A 137 -1.66 -2.54 -24.13
C ALA A 137 -3.02 -2.90 -23.49
N PRO A 138 -3.49 -2.22 -22.42
CA PRO A 138 -4.84 -2.42 -21.88
C PRO A 138 -5.91 -1.51 -22.52
N GLY A 139 -5.55 -0.64 -23.48
CA GLY A 139 -6.48 0.30 -24.11
C GLY A 139 -7.10 1.33 -23.15
N LEU A 140 -6.33 1.78 -22.14
CA LEU A 140 -6.84 2.69 -21.10
C LEU A 140 -6.36 4.12 -21.31
N ARG A 141 -7.29 5.07 -21.38
CA ARG A 141 -6.99 6.52 -21.34
C ARG A 141 -7.50 7.12 -20.03
N LEU A 142 -6.65 7.88 -19.34
CA LEU A 142 -6.97 8.43 -18.02
C LEU A 142 -8.26 9.28 -18.03
N GLY A 143 -8.40 10.21 -18.99
CA GLY A 143 -9.61 11.03 -19.11
C GLY A 143 -10.89 10.19 -19.21
N THR A 144 -10.87 9.16 -20.07
CA THR A 144 -12.01 8.25 -20.25
C THR A 144 -12.33 7.44 -19.00
N VAL A 145 -11.32 7.01 -18.24
CA VAL A 145 -11.52 6.33 -16.95
C VAL A 145 -12.19 7.27 -15.95
N ILE A 146 -11.72 8.52 -15.85
CA ILE A 146 -12.33 9.53 -14.96
C ILE A 146 -13.78 9.83 -15.37
N ASP A 147 -14.06 9.94 -16.67
CA ASP A 147 -15.44 10.15 -17.16
C ASP A 147 -16.36 8.98 -16.77
N ARG A 148 -15.87 7.74 -16.87
CA ARG A 148 -16.62 6.57 -16.38
C ARG A 148 -16.82 6.60 -14.87
N CYS A 149 -15.81 7.04 -14.09
CA CYS A 149 -15.96 7.26 -12.66
C CYS A 149 -17.08 8.27 -12.34
N ARG A 150 -17.22 9.36 -13.13
CA ARG A 150 -18.30 10.35 -12.95
C ARG A 150 -19.70 9.77 -13.16
N LEU A 151 -19.84 8.75 -14.01
CA LEU A 151 -21.12 8.08 -14.25
C LEU A 151 -21.55 7.18 -13.07
N VAL A 152 -20.58 6.64 -12.33
CA VAL A 152 -20.79 5.66 -11.27
C VAL A 152 -20.79 6.31 -9.88
N SER A 153 -19.80 7.15 -9.58
CA SER A 153 -19.68 7.79 -8.28
C SER A 153 -20.70 8.92 -8.12
N ARG A 154 -21.34 8.96 -6.94
CA ARG A 154 -22.29 10.01 -6.55
C ARG A 154 -21.75 10.90 -5.43
N THR A 155 -20.43 10.89 -5.24
CA THR A 155 -19.72 11.66 -4.21
C THR A 155 -18.58 12.45 -4.84
N ASP A 156 -17.85 13.22 -4.03
CA ASP A 156 -16.67 13.97 -4.48
C ASP A 156 -15.53 13.05 -4.95
N PHE A 157 -15.50 11.80 -4.48
CA PHE A 157 -14.44 10.85 -4.76
C PHE A 157 -14.64 10.17 -6.11
N MET A 158 -13.56 9.95 -6.85
CA MET A 158 -13.60 9.20 -8.12
C MET A 158 -14.05 7.76 -7.89
N ILE A 159 -13.59 7.15 -6.79
CA ILE A 159 -13.93 5.80 -6.39
C ILE A 159 -14.75 5.86 -5.10
N SER A 160 -16.02 5.44 -5.17
CA SER A 160 -16.96 5.53 -4.05
C SER A 160 -17.93 4.35 -4.01
N ALA A 161 -18.28 3.94 -2.79
CA ALA A 161 -19.32 2.94 -2.55
C ALA A 161 -20.71 3.57 -2.27
N GLY A 162 -20.85 4.89 -2.47
CA GLY A 162 -22.01 5.70 -2.12
C GLY A 162 -22.06 6.09 -0.63
N ILE A 163 -22.89 7.07 -0.31
CA ILE A 163 -23.10 7.54 1.08
C ILE A 163 -23.87 6.46 1.87
N ARG A 164 -23.34 6.12 3.05
CA ARG A 164 -23.91 5.10 3.96
C ARG A 164 -23.81 5.61 5.39
N LYS A 165 -24.58 5.04 6.31
CA LYS A 165 -24.55 5.40 7.75
C LYS A 165 -23.12 5.39 8.34
N ASN A 166 -22.30 4.41 7.94
CA ASN A 166 -20.92 4.24 8.41
C ASN A 166 -19.85 4.85 7.46
N SER A 167 -20.27 5.51 6.38
CA SER A 167 -19.40 6.24 5.44
C SER A 167 -20.19 7.44 4.91
N PRO A 168 -20.28 8.53 5.70
CA PRO A 168 -21.11 9.69 5.36
C PRO A 168 -20.58 10.45 4.14
N THR A 169 -19.29 10.34 3.83
CA THR A 169 -18.67 10.95 2.65
C THR A 169 -18.60 9.98 1.45
N GLY A 170 -18.96 8.70 1.65
CA GLY A 170 -18.91 7.64 0.65
C GLY A 170 -17.50 7.24 0.19
N ASN A 171 -16.46 7.62 0.93
CA ASN A 171 -15.09 7.21 0.68
C ASN A 171 -14.88 5.70 0.94
N ILE A 172 -13.90 5.11 0.25
CA ILE A 172 -13.54 3.70 0.41
C ILE A 172 -12.25 3.59 1.25
N HIS A 173 -12.26 2.73 2.26
CA HIS A 173 -11.02 2.41 2.99
C HIS A 173 -10.04 1.66 2.05
N PRO A 174 -8.72 1.96 2.07
CA PRO A 174 -7.75 1.31 1.18
C PRO A 174 -7.77 -0.23 1.20
N ASP A 175 -8.05 -0.83 2.36
CA ASP A 175 -8.19 -2.29 2.47
C ASP A 175 -9.40 -2.86 1.71
N GLY A 176 -10.41 -2.03 1.43
CA GLY A 176 -11.51 -2.38 0.55
C GLY A 176 -11.02 -2.73 -0.85
N LEU A 177 -10.08 -1.97 -1.41
CA LEU A 177 -9.45 -2.28 -2.70
C LEU A 177 -8.71 -3.61 -2.62
N THR A 178 -7.89 -3.80 -1.59
CA THR A 178 -7.06 -5.01 -1.45
C THR A 178 -7.89 -6.26 -1.28
N LYS A 179 -8.88 -6.25 -0.38
CA LYS A 179 -9.75 -7.43 -0.16
C LYS A 179 -10.56 -7.77 -1.41
N THR A 180 -11.05 -6.76 -2.13
CA THR A 180 -11.84 -6.96 -3.34
C THR A 180 -10.97 -7.46 -4.50
N PHE A 181 -9.74 -6.94 -4.64
CA PHE A 181 -8.77 -7.47 -5.62
C PHE A 181 -8.39 -8.93 -5.35
N VAL A 182 -8.19 -9.31 -4.09
CA VAL A 182 -7.95 -10.73 -3.73
C VAL A 182 -9.14 -11.60 -4.12
N LYS A 183 -10.38 -11.13 -3.93
CA LYS A 183 -11.58 -11.86 -4.38
C LYS A 183 -11.61 -11.98 -5.91
N ALA A 184 -11.30 -10.90 -6.63
CA ALA A 184 -11.31 -10.90 -8.09
C ALA A 184 -10.27 -11.85 -8.66
N ARG A 185 -9.05 -11.82 -8.09
CA ARG A 185 -7.96 -12.71 -8.47
C ARG A 185 -8.31 -14.19 -8.19
N LYS A 186 -9.01 -14.49 -7.10
CA LYS A 186 -9.48 -15.87 -6.84
C LYS A 186 -10.57 -16.31 -7.81
N ALA A 187 -11.41 -15.38 -8.26
CA ALA A 187 -12.50 -15.66 -9.19
C ALA A 187 -12.00 -15.84 -10.64
N SER A 188 -10.83 -15.30 -10.99
CA SER A 188 -10.26 -15.42 -12.34
C SER A 188 -9.52 -16.74 -12.62
N GLY A 189 -9.39 -17.62 -11.62
CA GLY A 189 -8.45 -18.76 -11.64
C GLY A 189 -7.03 -18.35 -11.29
#